data_AF-A0A7C7AHM2-F1
#
_entry.id   AF-A0A7C7AHM2-F1
#
_cell.length_a   1.000
_cell.length_b   1.000
_cell.length_c   1.000
_cell.angle_alpha   90.00
_cell.angle_beta   90.00
_cell.angle_gamma   90.00
#
_symmetry.space_group_name_H-M   'P 1'
#
loop_
_entity.id
_entity.type
_entity.pdbx_description
1 polymer ?
#
loop_
_entity_poly.entity_id
_entity_poly.type
_entity_poly.pdbx_seq_one_letter_code
_entity_poly.pdbx_strand_id
1 'polypeptide(L)' 'SDLDEDLAYLITKTVCENKDKLVAASAALEEFQPEKGWEILTDILHPGALRYYKEMGYIK' A
#
# COMPACT_ATOMS: atom_id res chain seq x y z
N SER A 1 11.74 -1.12 -11.59
CA SER A 1 11.98 -0.07 -10.59
C SER A 1 13.26 -0.40 -9.85
N ASP A 2 13.97 0.62 -9.37
CA ASP A 2 15.29 0.46 -8.72
C ASP A 2 15.21 0.22 -7.20
N LEU A 3 14.01 0.25 -6.62
CA LEU A 3 13.79 -0.03 -5.21
C LEU A 3 13.81 -1.54 -4.95
N ASP A 4 14.39 -1.95 -3.84
CA ASP A 4 14.38 -3.36 -3.41
C ASP A 4 12.94 -3.86 -3.15
N GLU A 5 12.66 -5.11 -3.53
CA GLU A 5 11.31 -5.68 -3.41
C GLU A 5 10.84 -5.79 -1.96
N ASP A 6 11.71 -6.22 -1.05
CA ASP A 6 11.35 -6.36 0.36
C ASP A 6 11.17 -5.00 1.02
N LEU A 7 11.99 -4.01 0.64
CA LEU A 7 11.79 -2.64 1.09
C LEU A 7 10.46 -2.05 0.59
N ALA A 8 10.12 -2.25 -0.68
CA ALA A 8 8.84 -1.80 -1.22
C ALA A 8 7.66 -2.47 -0.53
N TYR A 9 7.73 -3.79 -0.30
CA TYR A 9 6.74 -4.54 0.46
C TYR A 9 6.58 -3.97 1.87
N LEU A 10 7.68 -3.73 2.58
CA LEU A 10 7.67 -3.20 3.93
C LEU A 10 7.03 -1.81 3.99
N ILE A 11 7.35 -0.94 3.03
CA ILE A 11 6.74 0.40 2.93
C ILE A 11 5.23 0.28 2.73
N THR A 12 4.79 -0.50 1.73
CA THR A 12 3.36 -0.69 1.44
C THR A 12 2.63 -1.24 2.66
N LYS A 13 3.15 -2.31 3.26
CA LYS A 13 2.59 -2.91 4.47
C LYS A 13 2.46 -1.89 5.61
N THR A 14 3.53 -1.13 5.87
CA THR A 14 3.55 -0.15 6.95
C THR A 14 2.48 0.92 6.75
N VAL A 15 2.34 1.44 5.53
CA VAL A 15 1.33 2.46 5.20
C VAL A 15 -0.09 1.88 5.34
N CYS A 16 -0.35 0.72 4.73
CA CYS A 16 -1.67 0.11 4.70
C CYS A 16 -2.16 -0.37 6.08
N GLU A 17 -1.27 -0.88 6.93
CA GLU A 17 -1.63 -1.42 8.25
C GLU A 17 -1.64 -0.37 9.38
N ASN A 18 -1.21 0.88 9.11
CA ASN A 18 -1.13 1.93 10.13
C ASN A 18 -2.01 3.15 9.78
N LYS A 19 -3.18 2.93 9.15
CA LYS A 19 -4.11 4.01 8.78
C LYS A 19 -4.39 4.99 9.93
N ASP A 20 -4.65 4.51 11.14
CA ASP A 20 -4.96 5.39 12.28
C ASP A 20 -3.85 6.38 12.59
N LYS A 21 -2.59 5.97 12.44
CA LYS A 21 -1.42 6.87 12.61
C LYS A 21 -1.33 7.90 11.49
N LEU A 22 -1.72 7.52 10.26
CA LEU A 22 -1.77 8.44 9.13
C LEU A 22 -2.87 9.49 9.33
N VAL A 23 -4.05 9.10 9.78
CA VAL A 23 -5.16 10.01 10.09
C VAL A 23 -4.79 10.96 11.23
N ALA A 24 -4.11 10.46 12.27
CA ALA A 24 -3.60 11.29 13.37
C ALA A 24 -2.56 12.33 12.89
N ALA A 25 -1.76 12.01 11.88
CA ALA A 25 -0.81 12.95 11.29
C ALA A 25 -1.48 13.96 10.34
N SER A 26 -2.54 13.56 9.64
CA SER A 26 -3.31 14.41 8.75
C SER A 26 -4.72 13.88 8.53
N ALA A 27 -5.73 14.67 8.87
CA ALA A 27 -7.14 14.32 8.67
C ALA A 27 -7.50 14.06 7.20
N ALA A 28 -6.73 14.62 6.24
CA ALA A 28 -6.93 14.36 4.81
C ALA A 28 -6.75 12.88 4.42
N LEU A 29 -6.13 12.07 5.28
CA LEU A 29 -5.89 10.65 5.05
C LEU A 29 -7.02 9.75 5.60
N GLU A 30 -8.10 10.32 6.15
CA GLU A 30 -9.26 9.55 6.64
C GLU A 30 -9.93 8.74 5.52
N GLU A 31 -9.95 9.28 4.30
CA GLU A 31 -10.50 8.63 3.11
C GLU A 31 -9.62 7.53 2.54
N PHE A 32 -8.35 7.42 2.98
CA PHE A 32 -7.45 6.37 2.49
C PHE A 32 -8.01 4.98 2.82
N GLN A 33 -8.25 4.19 1.78
CA GLN A 33 -8.74 2.81 1.87
C GLN A 33 -7.59 1.88 1.45
N PRO A 34 -6.88 1.24 2.40
CA PRO A 34 -5.75 0.36 2.10
C PRO A 34 -6.07 -0.70 1.04
N GLU A 35 -7.28 -1.26 1.07
CA GLU A 35 -7.76 -2.27 0.14
C GLU A 35 -7.96 -1.77 -1.30
N LYS A 36 -8.02 -0.45 -1.51
CA LYS A 36 -8.18 0.18 -2.83
C LYS A 36 -6.96 0.96 -3.29
N GLY A 37 -5.92 1.09 -2.46
CA GLY A 37 -4.72 1.89 -2.75
C GLY A 37 -3.96 1.48 -4.02
N TRP A 38 -4.23 0.28 -4.54
CA TRP A 38 -3.64 -0.25 -5.77
C TRP A 38 -4.45 0.04 -7.04
N GLU A 39 -5.74 0.39 -6.94
CA GLU A 39 -6.67 0.41 -8.08
C GLU A 39 -6.24 1.41 -9.17
N ILE A 40 -5.64 2.53 -8.79
CA ILE A 40 -5.20 3.57 -9.73
C ILE A 40 -3.79 3.32 -10.30
N LEU A 41 -3.07 2.32 -9.78
CA LEU A 41 -1.66 2.04 -10.08
C LEU A 41 -1.43 0.64 -10.66
N THR A 42 -2.49 -0.05 -11.11
CA THR A 42 -2.45 -1.48 -11.52
C THR A 42 -1.27 -1.85 -12.41
N ASP A 43 -0.93 -1.00 -13.38
CA ASP A 43 0.11 -1.30 -14.38
C ASP A 43 1.53 -0.87 -13.97
N ILE A 44 1.67 -0.12 -12.88
CA ILE A 44 2.95 0.46 -12.44
C ILE A 44 3.32 0.11 -10.99
N LEU A 45 2.59 -0.84 -10.39
CA LEU A 45 2.89 -1.33 -9.04
C LEU A 45 4.29 -1.96 -8.98
N HIS A 46 5.02 -1.58 -7.95
CA HIS A 46 6.27 -2.24 -7.58
C HIS A 46 6.00 -3.73 -7.28
N PRO A 47 6.89 -4.68 -7.66
CA PRO A 47 6.69 -6.11 -7.33
C PRO A 47 6.43 -6.38 -5.84
N GLY A 48 7.20 -5.75 -4.95
CA GLY A 48 6.96 -5.80 -3.50
C GLY A 48 5.59 -5.28 -3.04
N ALA A 49 5.09 -4.19 -3.63
CA ALA A 49 3.75 -3.67 -3.33
C ALA A 49 2.67 -4.63 -3.86
N LEU A 50 2.83 -5.12 -5.09
CA LEU A 50 1.95 -6.12 -5.70
C LEU A 50 1.88 -7.39 -4.84
N ARG A 51 3.02 -7.85 -4.30
CA ARG A 51 3.09 -8.98 -3.36
C ARG A 51 2.20 -8.74 -2.14
N TYR A 52 2.33 -7.57 -1.49
CA TYR A 52 1.48 -7.20 -0.36
C TYR A 52 -0.02 -7.23 -0.71
N TYR A 53 -0.42 -6.54 -1.79
CA TYR A 53 -1.83 -6.46 -2.18
C TYR A 53 -2.43 -7.84 -2.54
N LYS A 54 -1.64 -8.75 -3.14
CA LYS A 54 -2.06 -10.13 -3.39
C LYS A 54 -2.18 -10.97 -2.11
N GLU A 55 -1.22 -10.87 -1.19
CA GLU A 55 -1.25 -11.58 0.09
C GLU A 55 -2.46 -11.20 0.95
N MET A 56 -2.84 -9.91 0.92
CA MET A 56 -4.02 -9.41 1.62
C MET A 56 -5.34 -9.75 0.92
N GLY A 57 -5.29 -10.34 -0.29
CA GLY A 57 -6.47 -10.66 -1.08
C GLY A 57 -7.17 -9.45 -1.70
N TYR A 58 -6.48 -8.30 -1.77
CA TYR A 58 -7.00 -7.07 -2.36
C TYR A 58 -6.94 -7.11 -3.90
N ILE A 59 -5.91 -7.76 -4.45
CA ILE A 59 -5.79 -8.07 -5.88
C ILE A 59 -5.95 -9.58 -6.09
N LYS A 60 -6.74 -9.96 -7.11
CA LYS A 60 -6.90 -11.35 -7.56
C LYS A 60 -6.06 -11.65 -8.79
#